data_AF-A0A845S3R0-F1
#
_entry.id   AF-A0A845S3R0-F1
#
_cell.length_a   1.000
_cell.length_b   1.000
_cell.length_c   1.000
_cell.angle_alpha   90.00
_cell.angle_beta   90.00
_cell.angle_gamma   90.00
#
_symmetry.space_group_name_H-M   'P 1'
#
loop_
_entity.id
_entity.type
_entity.pdbx_description
1 polymer ?
#
loop_
_entity_poly.entity_id
_entity_poly.type
_entity_poly.pdbx_seq_one_letter_code
_entity_poly.pdbx_strand_id
1 'polypeptide(L)' 'MLSLEQCSKKKFLVFGLGISGDATLSQLKKNNANVECWDDNKKLREKFKNKYRVSKNW' A
#
# COMPACT_ATOMS: atom_id res chain seq x y z
N MET A 1 -17.01 7.15 -1.03
CA MET A 1 -16.11 6.16 -1.63
C MET A 1 -15.35 6.87 -2.75
N LEU A 2 -14.02 6.80 -2.82
CA LEU A 2 -13.26 7.41 -3.93
C LEU A 2 -13.54 6.62 -5.22
N SER A 3 -13.69 7.32 -6.35
CA SER A 3 -13.74 6.63 -7.64
C SER A 3 -12.36 6.06 -7.98
N LEU A 4 -12.32 4.98 -8.77
CA LEU A 4 -11.04 4.39 -9.20
C LEU A 4 -10.20 5.38 -10.02
N GLU A 5 -10.86 6.26 -10.79
CA GLU A 5 -10.19 7.33 -11.54
C GLU A 5 -9.54 8.38 -10.63
N GLN A 6 -10.14 8.66 -9.46
CA GLN A 6 -9.54 9.56 -8.48
C GLN A 6 -8.33 8.95 -7.77
N CYS A 7 -8.24 7.62 -7.72
CA CYS A 7 -7.10 6.92 -7.09
C CYS A 7 -5.80 7.09 -7.90
N SER A 8 -5.85 7.09 -9.23
CA SER A 8 -4.62 7.28 -10.04
C SER A 8 -4.00 8.68 -9.89
N LYS A 9 -4.80 9.67 -9.49
CA LYS A 9 -4.40 11.08 -9.32
C LYS A 9 -3.85 11.41 -7.93
N LYS A 10 -3.81 10.45 -7.01
CA LYS A 10 -3.44 10.67 -5.60
C LYS A 10 -2.27 9.79 -5.17
N LYS A 11 -1.55 10.24 -4.15
CA LYS A 11 -0.57 9.45 -3.42
C LYS A 11 -1.22 8.85 -2.19
N PHE A 12 -1.01 7.56 -1.97
CA PHE A 12 -1.54 6.83 -0.82
C PHE A 12 -0.39 6.27 0.00
N LEU A 13 -0.57 6.31 1.32
CA LEU A 13 0.23 5.57 2.27
C LEU A 13 -0.74 4.66 3.04
N VAL A 14 -0.51 3.35 2.97
CA VAL A 14 -1.30 2.35 3.69
C VAL A 14 -0.53 1.91 4.92
N PHE A 15 -1.11 2.14 6.09
CA PHE A 15 -0.60 1.63 7.36
C PHE A 15 -1.28 0.31 7.70
N GLY A 16 -0.48 -0.69 8.04
CA GLY A 16 -0.94 -2.05 8.33
C GLY A 16 -0.85 -2.96 7.09
N LEU A 17 -0.22 -4.11 7.27
CA LEU A 17 0.08 -5.13 6.25
C LEU A 17 -0.55 -6.49 6.60
N GLY A 18 -1.63 -6.48 7.38
CA GLY A 18 -2.54 -7.62 7.53
C GLY A 18 -3.39 -7.86 6.28
N ILE A 19 -4.43 -8.70 6.40
CA ILE A 19 -5.30 -9.09 5.27
C ILE A 19 -5.92 -7.88 4.57
N SER A 20 -6.48 -6.94 5.34
CA SER A 20 -7.12 -5.73 4.79
C SER A 20 -6.10 -4.78 4.15
N GLY A 21 -4.90 -4.68 4.72
CA GLY A 21 -3.81 -3.87 4.16
C GLY A 21 -3.37 -4.39 2.80
N ASP A 22 -3.13 -5.70 2.69
CA ASP A 22 -2.76 -6.36 1.44
C ASP A 22 -3.85 -6.22 0.35
N ALA A 23 -5.11 -6.45 0.73
CA ALA A 23 -6.25 -6.27 -0.19
C ALA A 23 -6.35 -4.83 -0.70
N THR A 24 -6.18 -3.84 0.19
CA THR A 24 -6.21 -2.41 -0.16
C THR A 24 -5.07 -2.06 -1.11
N LEU A 25 -3.84 -2.49 -0.80
CA LEU A 25 -2.66 -2.26 -1.64
C LEU A 25 -2.81 -2.90 -3.02
N SER A 26 -3.33 -4.13 -3.08
CA SER A 26 -3.63 -4.83 -4.33
C SER A 26 -4.59 -4.03 -5.21
N GLN A 27 -5.69 -3.54 -4.63
CA GLN A 27 -6.68 -2.77 -5.38
C GLN A 27 -6.13 -1.41 -5.82
N LEU A 28 -5.41 -0.67 -4.96
CA LEU A 28 -4.78 0.60 -5.33
C LEU A 28 -3.76 0.42 -6.45
N LYS A 29 -2.89 -0.60 -6.36
CA LYS A 29 -1.90 -0.92 -7.39
C LYS A 29 -2.55 -1.30 -8.72
N LYS A 30 -3.63 -2.11 -8.69
CA LYS A 30 -4.40 -2.49 -9.89
C LYS A 30 -5.00 -1.28 -10.63
N ASN A 31 -5.26 -0.19 -9.90
CA ASN A 31 -5.82 1.04 -10.46
C ASN A 31 -4.77 2.14 -10.69
N ASN A 32 -3.49 1.75 -10.84
CA ASN A 32 -2.37 2.66 -11.12
C ASN A 32 -2.22 3.82 -10.12
N ALA A 33 -2.63 3.64 -8.87
CA ALA A 33 -2.40 4.62 -7.83
C ALA A 33 -0.92 4.64 -7.41
N ASN A 34 -0.40 5.82 -7.04
CA ASN A 34 0.93 5.93 -6.44
C ASN A 34 0.84 5.56 -4.96
N VAL A 35 1.20 4.32 -4.63
CA VAL A 35 1.01 3.78 -3.28
C VAL A 35 2.31 3.33 -2.63
N GLU A 36 2.48 3.72 -1.36
CA GLU A 36 3.44 3.18 -0.42
C GLU A 36 2.74 2.45 0.71
N CYS A 37 3.49 1.60 1.41
CA CYS A 37 3.00 0.97 2.62
C CYS A 37 4.02 1.01 3.76
N TRP A 38 3.50 0.87 4.97
CA TRP A 38 4.30 0.70 6.17
C TRP A 38 3.51 -0.12 7.21
N ASP A 39 4.23 -0.78 8.09
CA ASP A 39 3.68 -1.56 9.20
C ASP A 39 4.71 -1.50 10.33
N ASP A 40 4.30 -1.56 11.59
CA ASP A 40 5.22 -1.53 12.74
C ASP A 40 5.98 -2.86 12.90
N ASN A 41 5.40 -3.96 12.42
CA ASN A 41 6.03 -5.26 12.38
C ASN A 41 7.06 -5.39 11.25
N LYS A 42 8.35 -5.40 11.63
CA LYS A 42 9.47 -5.57 10.69
C LYS A 42 9.35 -6.83 9.83
N LYS A 43 8.82 -7.94 10.37
CA LYS A 43 8.66 -9.19 9.61
C LYS A 43 7.64 -9.03 8.48
N LEU A 44 6.57 -8.27 8.71
CA LEU A 44 5.59 -7.96 7.66
C LEU A 44 6.20 -7.03 6.60
N ARG A 45 6.93 -5.99 7.01
CA ARG A 45 7.67 -5.12 6.08
C ARG A 45 8.59 -5.92 5.15
N GLU A 46 9.39 -6.82 5.72
CA GLU A 46 10.30 -7.68 4.94
C GLU A 46 9.57 -8.67 4.02
N LYS A 47 8.44 -9.24 4.47
CA LYS A 47 7.60 -10.12 3.65
C LYS A 47 7.05 -9.41 2.42
N PHE A 48 6.64 -8.15 2.57
CA PHE A 48 5.95 -7.39 1.53
C PHE A 48 6.84 -6.47 0.67
N LYS A 49 8.11 -6.28 1.03
CA LYS A 49 9.05 -5.39 0.30
C LYS A 49 9.23 -5.72 -1.18
N ASN A 50 9.04 -6.98 -1.56
CA ASN A 50 9.14 -7.43 -2.96
C ASN A 50 7.81 -7.26 -3.72
N LYS A 51 6.68 -7.07 -3.00
CA LYS A 51 5.33 -6.93 -3.58
C LYS A 51 4.92 -5.46 -3.72
N TYR A 52 5.32 -4.63 -2.75
CA TYR A 52 4.94 -3.21 -2.63
C TYR A 52 6.12 -2.32 -2.24
N ARG A 53 6.01 -1.01 -2.51
CA ARG A 53 6.99 -0.02 -2.05
C ARG A 53 6.81 0.22 -0.55
N VAL A 54 7.61 -0.47 0.25
CA VAL A 54 7.66 -0.26 1.70
C VAL A 54 8.43 1.01 2.00
N SER A 55 7.80 1.95 2.69
CA SER A 55 8.43 3.21 3.09
C SER A 55 9.54 2.96 4.10
N LYS A 56 10.71 3.61 3.93
CA LYS A 56 11.90 3.38 4.78
C LYS A 56 12.09 4.43 5.88
N ASN A 57 11.37 5.55 5.80
CA ASN A 57 11.67 6.77 6.54
C ASN A 57 10.56 7.18 7.53
N TRP A 58 9.79 6.20 8.03
CA TRP A 58 8.76 6.38 9.04
C TRP A 58 8.99 5.40 10.18
#